data_AF-A0A1Y4F2I6-F1
#
_entry.id   AF-A0A1Y4F2I6-F1
#
_cell.length_a   1.000
_cell.length_b   1.000
_cell.length_c   1.000
_cell.angle_alpha   90.00
_cell.angle_beta   90.00
_cell.angle_gamma   90.00
#
_symmetry.space_group_name_H-M   'P 1'
#
loop_
_entity.id
_entity.type
_entity.pdbx_description
1 polymer ?
#
loop_
_entity_poly.entity_id
_entity_poly.type
_entity_poly.pdbx_seq_one_letter_code
_entity_poly.pdbx_strand_id
1 'polypeptide(L)'
;MGEIKKHHKEILNEKLYDTARAEVILDFSDETIFKTKKGSYFSAKKMSGICVNGDVGTSYVEIKIITEDYLKDMLGRYYVDEYIRIFGEVEEA
;
A
#
# COMPACT_ATOMS: atom_id res chain seq x y z
N MET A 1 -15.93 18.82 -4.56
CA MET A 1 -15.49 18.38 -3.22
C MET A 1 -14.29 17.49 -3.42
N GLY A 2 -13.13 17.83 -2.84
CA GLY A 2 -11.93 16.99 -2.94
C GLY A 2 -11.98 15.92 -1.85
N GLU A 3 -11.59 14.69 -2.18
CA GLU A 3 -11.37 13.67 -1.15
C GLU A 3 -10.21 14.07 -0.25
N ILE A 4 -10.43 14.18 1.06
CA ILE A 4 -9.34 14.36 2.01
C ILE A 4 -8.61 13.03 2.15
N LYS A 5 -7.35 12.96 1.71
CA LYS A 5 -6.44 11.85 2.02
C LYS A 5 -5.42 12.29 3.06
N LYS A 6 -5.48 11.72 4.25
CA LYS A 6 -4.50 11.97 5.30
C LYS A 6 -3.38 10.94 5.21
N HIS A 7 -2.18 11.43 4.89
CA HIS A 7 -0.98 10.62 4.80
C HIS A 7 -0.47 10.23 6.19
N HIS A 8 0.16 9.06 6.24
CA HIS A 8 0.87 8.53 7.39
C HIS A 8 2.35 8.31 7.05
N LYS A 9 3.21 8.50 8.06
CA LYS A 9 4.64 8.22 7.97
C LYS A 9 5.14 7.65 9.30
N GLU A 10 6.05 6.69 9.20
CA GLU A 10 6.59 5.97 10.35
C GLU A 10 8.05 5.57 10.08
N ILE A 11 8.87 5.49 11.15
CA ILE A 11 10.23 4.96 11.06
C ILE A 11 10.19 3.55 11.63
N LEU A 12 10.49 2.56 10.80
CA LEU A 12 10.54 1.14 11.16
C LEU A 12 11.86 0.55 10.66
N ASN A 13 12.56 -0.20 11.52
CA ASN A 13 13.87 -0.78 11.19
C ASN A 13 14.83 0.27 10.59
N GLU A 14 14.92 1.43 11.23
CA GLU A 14 15.78 2.57 10.84
C GLU A 14 15.48 3.16 9.44
N LYS A 15 14.35 2.79 8.83
CA LYS A 15 13.92 3.28 7.51
C LYS A 15 12.63 4.09 7.63
N LEU A 16 12.54 5.19 6.89
CA LEU A 16 11.33 6.02 6.79
C LEU A 16 10.38 5.43 5.75
N TYR A 17 9.16 5.15 6.17
CA TYR A 17 8.03 4.79 5.32
C TYR A 17 7.03 5.95 5.32
N ASP A 18 6.68 6.44 4.14
CA ASP A 18 5.86 7.65 3.97
C ASP A 18 4.86 7.44 2.82
N THR A 19 3.59 7.31 3.18
CA THR A 19 2.48 7.10 2.23
C THR A 19 2.25 8.28 1.29
N ALA A 20 2.79 9.48 1.57
CA ALA A 20 2.73 10.62 0.66
C ALA A 20 3.78 10.56 -0.46
N ARG A 21 4.87 9.83 -0.23
CA ARG A 21 6.05 9.80 -1.12
C ARG A 21 6.25 8.46 -1.82
N ALA A 22 5.56 7.43 -1.35
CA ALA A 22 5.60 6.10 -1.92
C ALA A 22 4.61 5.96 -3.08
N GLU A 23 4.91 5.03 -3.97
CA GLU A 23 4.03 4.64 -5.07
C GLU A 23 2.95 3.70 -4.55
N VAL A 24 1.69 3.92 -4.94
CA VAL A 24 0.61 2.96 -4.67
C VAL A 24 0.72 1.82 -5.68
N ILE A 25 0.92 0.61 -5.18
CA ILE A 25 1.00 -0.60 -5.99
C ILE A 25 -0.36 -1.25 -6.12
N LEU A 26 -1.09 -1.34 -5.00
CA LEU A 26 -2.44 -1.89 -4.91
C LEU A 26 -3.27 -1.12 -3.89
N ASP A 27 -4.55 -0.97 -4.18
CA ASP A 27 -5.50 -0.28 -3.32
C ASP A 27 -6.74 -1.15 -3.07
N PHE A 28 -6.75 -1.86 -1.94
CA PHE A 28 -7.89 -2.68 -1.48
C PHE A 28 -8.88 -1.84 -0.70
N SER A 29 -10.04 -2.35 -0.29
CA SER A 29 -11.03 -1.54 0.45
C SER A 29 -10.51 -0.96 1.77
N ASP A 30 -9.69 -1.72 2.50
CA ASP A 30 -9.28 -1.49 3.88
C ASP A 30 -7.76 -1.38 4.05
N GLU A 31 -6.99 -1.61 3.00
CA GLU A 31 -5.54 -1.56 3.02
C GLU A 31 -4.99 -1.10 1.66
N THR A 32 -3.88 -0.39 1.68
CA THR A 32 -3.17 0.01 0.46
C THR A 32 -1.73 -0.47 0.56
N ILE A 33 -1.23 -1.09 -0.49
CA ILE A 33 0.16 -1.54 -0.60
C ILE A 33 0.95 -0.49 -1.37
N PHE A 34 2.09 -0.11 -0.79
CA PHE A 34 2.97 0.92 -1.30
C PHE A 34 4.36 0.36 -1.60
N LYS A 35 5.05 1.00 -2.54
CA LYS A 35 6.47 0.78 -2.83
C LYS A 35 7.25 2.06 -2.62
N THR A 36 8.29 1.98 -1.81
CA THR A 36 9.23 3.09 -1.64
C THR A 36 10.09 3.24 -2.90
N LYS A 37 10.65 4.43 -3.12
CA LYS A 37 11.62 4.68 -4.22
C LYS A 37 12.86 3.76 -4.18
N LYS A 38 13.16 3.17 -3.03
CA LYS A 38 14.26 2.22 -2.83
C LYS A 38 13.82 0.76 -2.96
N GLY A 39 12.60 0.49 -3.41
CA GLY A 39 12.09 -0.85 -3.71
C GLY A 39 11.48 -1.62 -2.55
N SER A 40 11.52 -1.11 -1.31
CA SER A 40 10.85 -1.77 -0.18
C SER A 40 9.33 -1.61 -0.25
N TYR A 41 8.59 -2.69 0.02
CA TYR A 41 7.13 -2.71 0.09
C TYR A 41 6.65 -2.55 1.53
N PHE A 42 5.49 -1.92 1.69
CA PHE A 42 4.78 -1.81 2.96
C PHE A 42 3.29 -1.63 2.71
N SER A 43 2.45 -2.04 3.64
CA SER A 43 1.04 -1.70 3.64
C SER A 43 0.70 -0.64 4.67
N ALA A 44 -0.40 0.06 4.44
CA ALA A 44 -1.04 0.88 5.46
C ALA A 44 -2.55 0.63 5.42
N LYS A 45 -3.15 0.47 6.60
CA LYS A 45 -4.59 0.31 6.76
C LYS A 45 -5.30 1.62 6.42
N LYS A 46 -6.44 1.53 5.75
CA LYS A 46 -7.34 2.65 5.48
C LYS A 46 -8.38 2.76 6.58
N MET A 47 -8.48 3.96 7.13
CA MET A 47 -9.54 4.37 8.03
C MET A 47 -10.39 5.42 7.31
N SER A 48 -11.60 5.02 6.92
CA SER A 48 -12.60 5.90 6.31
C SER A 48 -13.48 6.56 7.39
N GLY A 49 -14.23 7.59 7.00
CA GLY A 49 -15.15 8.28 7.91
C GLY A 49 -14.50 9.33 8.80
N ILE A 50 -13.28 9.77 8.46
CA ILE A 50 -12.62 10.85 9.19
C ILE A 50 -13.17 12.17 8.70
N CYS A 51 -13.87 12.88 9.58
CA CYS A 51 -14.39 14.21 9.31
C CYS A 51 -13.33 15.26 9.71
N VAL A 52 -12.81 16.01 8.74
CA VAL A 52 -12.00 17.20 9.00
C VAL A 52 -12.74 18.39 8.44
N ASN A 53 -13.14 19.34 9.30
CA ASN A 53 -13.91 20.53 8.91
C ASN A 53 -15.19 20.24 8.11
N GLY A 54 -15.82 19.08 8.32
CA GLY A 54 -17.06 18.68 7.64
C GLY A 54 -16.87 17.85 6.36
N ASP A 55 -15.64 17.69 5.89
CA ASP A 55 -15.32 16.83 4.76
C ASP A 55 -14.95 15.42 5.23
N VAL A 56 -15.55 14.41 4.58
CA VAL A 56 -15.24 12.99 4.85
C VAL A 56 -14.03 12.57 4.03
N GLY A 57 -13.04 12.02 4.71
CA GLY A 57 -11.80 11.56 4.10
C GLY A 57 -11.39 10.15 4.52
N THR A 58 -10.29 9.72 3.90
CA THR A 58 -9.58 8.50 4.22
C THR A 58 -8.24 8.85 4.84
N SER A 59 -7.89 8.26 5.98
CA SER A 59 -6.53 8.31 6.53
C SER A 59 -5.88 6.96 6.38
N TYR A 60 -4.59 6.97 6.11
CA TYR A 60 -3.74 5.82 6.34
C TYR A 60 -3.36 5.76 7.81
N VAL A 61 -3.29 4.55 8.35
CA VAL A 61 -2.84 4.23 9.71
C VAL A 61 -2.10 2.90 9.69
N GLU A 62 -1.29 2.64 10.73
CA GLU A 62 -0.59 1.36 10.96
C GLU A 62 0.23 0.88 9.75
N ILE A 63 1.49 1.33 9.63
CA ILE A 63 2.37 0.81 8.59
C ILE A 63 2.89 -0.58 8.96
N LYS A 64 2.82 -1.51 8.01
CA LYS A 64 3.43 -2.84 8.11
C LYS A 64 4.42 -3.05 6.98
N ILE A 65 5.65 -3.41 7.30
CA ILE A 65 6.65 -3.77 6.28
C ILE A 65 6.25 -5.12 5.67
N ILE A 66 6.29 -5.20 4.34
CA ILE A 66 5.98 -6.42 3.60
C ILE A 66 7.21 -6.81 2.77
N THR A 67 7.55 -8.10 2.78
CA THR A 67 8.60 -8.63 1.90
C THR A 67 8.09 -8.85 0.49
N GLU A 68 8.97 -8.75 -0.51
CA GLU A 68 8.58 -9.04 -1.89
C GLU A 68 8.06 -10.47 -2.05
N ASP A 69 8.69 -11.44 -1.39
CA ASP A 69 8.27 -12.86 -1.44
C ASP A 69 6.85 -13.06 -0.90
N TYR A 70 6.51 -12.39 0.21
CA TYR A 70 5.14 -12.44 0.74
C TYR A 70 4.14 -11.83 -0.24
N LEU A 71 4.49 -10.69 -0.85
CA LEU A 71 3.63 -10.02 -1.83
C LEU A 71 3.43 -10.90 -3.08
N LYS A 72 4.51 -11.52 -3.59
CA LYS A 72 4.47 -12.47 -4.69
C LYS A 72 3.59 -13.67 -4.38
N ASP A 73 3.75 -14.31 -3.22
CA ASP A 73 2.93 -15.45 -2.82
C ASP A 73 1.45 -15.09 -2.68
N MET A 74 1.15 -13.95 -2.05
CA MET A 74 -0.23 -13.48 -1.89
C MET A 74 -0.89 -13.15 -3.22
N LEU A 75 -0.22 -12.41 -4.12
CA LEU A 75 -0.79 -12.06 -5.42
C LEU A 75 -0.87 -13.27 -6.36
N GLY A 76 0.13 -14.15 -6.34
CA GLY A 76 0.13 -15.36 -7.18
C GLY A 76 -1.02 -16.32 -6.84
N ARG A 77 -1.55 -16.28 -5.61
CA ARG A 77 -2.69 -17.11 -5.18
C ARG A 77 -4.05 -16.48 -5.42
N TYR A 78 -4.17 -15.17 -5.22
CA TYR A 78 -5.48 -14.51 -5.15
C TYR A 78 -5.70 -13.43 -6.21
N TYR A 79 -4.63 -12.88 -6.79
CA TYR A 79 -4.66 -11.72 -7.70
C TYR A 79 -3.63 -11.89 -8.82
N VAL A 80 -3.77 -12.95 -9.61
CA VAL A 80 -2.77 -13.37 -10.63
C VAL A 80 -2.50 -12.27 -11.65
N ASP A 81 -3.53 -11.57 -12.12
CA ASP A 81 -3.36 -10.47 -13.09
C ASP A 81 -2.53 -9.32 -12.50
N GLU A 82 -2.73 -9.02 -11.21
CA GLU A 82 -1.95 -8.01 -10.50
C GLU A 82 -0.51 -8.47 -10.27
N TYR A 83 -0.30 -9.76 -9.97
CA TYR A 83 1.04 -10.35 -9.91
C TYR A 83 1.79 -10.09 -11.22
N ILE A 84 1.19 -10.44 -12.36
CA ILE A 84 1.82 -10.31 -13.67
C ILE A 84 2.07 -8.83 -14.00
N ARG A 85 1.11 -7.95 -13.69
CA ARG A 85 1.27 -6.50 -13.90
C ARG A 85 2.44 -5.91 -13.10
N ILE A 86 2.67 -6.40 -11.88
CA ILE A 86 3.66 -5.84 -10.95
C ILE A 86 5.04 -6.47 -11.14
N PHE A 87 5.10 -7.79 -11.36
CA PHE A 87 6.34 -8.57 -11.39
C PHE A 87 6.74 -9.09 -12.77
N GLY A 88 5.85 -9.04 -13.75
CA GLY A 88 6.10 -9.44 -15.14
C GLY A 88 5.69 -10.87 -15.46
N GLU A 89 6.29 -11.41 -16.53
CA GLU A 89 5.96 -12.73 -17.09
C GLU A 89 6.29 -13.87 -16.13
N VAL A 90 5.46 -14.92 -16.17
CA VAL A 90 5.60 -16.16 -15.40
C VAL A 90 5.85 -17.33 -16.35
N GLU A 91 6.68 -18.28 -15.94
CA GLU A 91 6.92 -19.51 -16.70
C GLU A 91 5.73 -20.47 -16.57
N GLU A 92 5.32 -21.09 -17.68
CA GLU A 92 4.33 -22.18 -17.66
C GLU A 92 4.98 -23.45 -17.08
N ALA A 93 4.26 -24.15 -16.20
CA ALA A 93 4.73 -25.36 -15.49
C ALA A 93 4.51 -26.65 -16.29
#